data_AF-A0A7L9SAJ0-F1
#
_entry.id   AF-A0A7L9SAJ0-F1
#
_cell.length_a   1.000
_cell.length_b   1.000
_cell.length_c   1.000
_cell.angle_alpha   90.00
_cell.angle_beta   90.00
_cell.angle_gamma   90.00
#
_symmetry.space_group_name_H-M   'P 1'
#
loop_
_entity.id
_entity.type
_entity.pdbx_description
1 polymer ?
#
loop_
_entity_poly.entity_id
_entity_poly.type
_entity_poly.pdbx_seq_one_letter_code
_entity_poly.pdbx_strand_id
1 'polypeptide(L)' 'MIRLFFLIPIIMCAIWWWYLRSKGFQAKDGIKGFAYIIAFNAIIIAFFILMIWVTDYP' A
#
# COMPACT_ATOMS: atom_id res chain seq x y z
N MET A 1 -13.94 9.45 7.99
CA MET A 1 -12.53 9.90 7.97
C MET A 1 -11.51 8.81 7.62
N ILE A 2 -11.92 7.59 7.22
CA ILE A 2 -11.03 6.52 6.71
C ILE A 2 -11.07 6.37 5.17
N ARG A 3 -12.05 6.98 4.49
CA ARG A 3 -12.29 6.81 3.03
C ARG A 3 -11.07 7.08 2.14
N LEU A 4 -10.19 8.01 2.54
CA LEU A 4 -9.02 8.40 1.76
C LEU A 4 -7.79 7.50 2.00
N PHE A 5 -7.77 6.67 3.05
CA PHE A 5 -6.64 5.78 3.32
C PHE A 5 -6.45 4.72 2.23
N PHE A 6 -7.54 4.26 1.61
CA PHE A 6 -7.49 3.40 0.43
C PHE A 6 -6.82 4.06 -0.79
N LEU A 7 -6.77 5.40 -0.84
CA LEU A 7 -6.16 6.13 -1.94
C LEU A 7 -4.63 6.12 -1.86
N ILE A 8 -4.06 6.00 -0.64
CA ILE A 8 -2.62 5.94 -0.41
C ILE A 8 -1.93 4.82 -1.21
N PRO A 9 -2.35 3.53 -1.13
CA PRO A 9 -1.71 2.47 -1.90
C PRO A 9 -1.84 2.68 -3.40
N ILE A 10 -2.96 3.25 -3.87
CA ILE A 10 -3.14 3.56 -5.30
C ILE A 10 -2.15 4.63 -5.76
N ILE A 11 -2.01 5.71 -5.00
CA ILE A 11 -1.06 6.79 -5.30
C ILE A 11 0.37 6.25 -5.27
N MET A 12 0.73 5.44 -4.27
CA MET A 12 2.06 4.82 -4.18
C MET A 12 2.35 3.92 -5.37
N CYS A 13 1.39 3.08 -5.78
CA CYS A 13 1.50 2.23 -6.97
C CYS A 13 1.64 3.07 -8.26
N ALA A 14 0.90 4.17 -8.39
CA ALA A 14 0.97 5.07 -9.54
C ALA A 14 2.34 5.77 -9.63
N ILE A 15 2.88 6.24 -8.50
CA ILE A 15 4.22 6.84 -8.42
C ILE A 15 5.29 5.81 -8.79
N TRP A 16 5.21 4.59 -8.24
CA TRP A 16 6.16 3.52 -8.54
C TRP A 16 6.11 3.09 -10.02
N TRP A 17 4.90 3.00 -10.58
CA TRP A 17 4.70 2.73 -11.99
C TRP A 17 5.31 3.82 -12.88
N TRP A 18 5.08 5.08 -12.53
CA TRP A 18 5.66 6.20 -13.28
C TRP A 18 7.19 6.20 -13.20
N TYR A 19 7.75 5.91 -12.03
CA TYR A 19 9.19 5.77 -11.84
C TYR A 19 9.80 4.67 -12.73
N LEU A 20 9.20 3.48 -12.79
CA LEU A 20 9.64 2.40 -13.66
C LEU A 20 9.59 2.81 -15.13
N ARG A 21 8.50 3.44 -15.55
CA ARG A 21 8.32 3.88 -16.92
C ARG A 21 9.31 4.97 -17.32
N SER A 22 9.63 5.91 -16.42
CA SER A 22 10.64 6.94 -16.64
C SER A 22 12.05 6.36 -16.81
N LYS A 23 12.31 5.18 -16.24
CA LYS A 23 13.59 4.48 -16.33
C LYS A 23 13.64 3.45 -17.47
N GLY A 24 12.56 3.30 -18.23
CA GLY A 24 12.44 2.30 -19.31
C GLY A 24 12.22 0.87 -18.83
N PHE A 25 11.94 0.66 -17.54
CA PHE A 25 11.64 -0.65 -16.98
C PHE A 25 10.18 -1.05 -17.21
N GLN A 26 9.95 -2.35 -17.39
CA GLN A 26 8.62 -2.90 -17.48
C GLN A 26 8.06 -3.17 -16.08
N ALA A 27 6.73 -3.27 -15.96
CA ALA A 27 6.06 -3.53 -14.67
C ALA A 27 6.59 -4.78 -13.95
N LYS A 28 6.94 -5.81 -14.72
CA LYS A 28 7.53 -7.07 -14.26
C LYS A 28 8.87 -6.88 -13.53
N ASP A 29 9.67 -5.90 -13.96
CA ASP A 29 10.97 -5.61 -13.35
C ASP A 29 10.81 -4.94 -11.98
N GLY A 30 9.66 -4.27 -11.77
CA GLY A 30 9.33 -3.56 -10.54
C GLY A 30 8.40 -4.28 -9.58
N ILE A 31 8.11 -5.58 -9.79
CA ILE A 31 7.19 -6.38 -8.95
C ILE A 31 7.53 -6.27 -7.46
N LYS A 32 8.83 -6.27 -7.11
CA LYS A 32 9.27 -6.13 -5.73
C LYS A 32 8.76 -4.84 -5.09
N GLY A 33 8.80 -3.71 -5.80
CA GLY A 33 8.31 -2.44 -5.26
C GLY A 33 6.80 -2.43 -5.07
N PHE A 34 6.03 -3.02 -5.99
CA PHE A 34 4.58 -3.23 -5.78
C PHE A 34 4.31 -4.12 -4.56
N ALA A 35 5.06 -5.21 -4.40
CA ALA A 35 4.95 -6.09 -3.24
C ALA A 35 5.25 -5.35 -1.92
N TYR A 36 6.28 -4.49 -1.89
CA TYR A 36 6.57 -3.67 -0.71
C TYR A 36 5.45 -2.67 -0.39
N ILE A 37 4.90 -2.00 -1.40
CA ILE A 37 3.77 -1.06 -1.21
C ILE A 37 2.57 -1.81 -0.63
N ILE A 38 2.22 -2.96 -1.19
CA ILE A 38 1.09 -3.77 -0.71
C ILE A 38 1.35 -4.27 0.71
N ALA A 39 2.52 -4.83 0.99
CA ALA A 39 2.87 -5.34 2.31
C ALA A 39 2.83 -4.24 3.38
N PHE A 40 3.40 -3.07 3.10
CA PHE A 40 3.37 -1.92 4.00
C PHE A 40 1.94 -1.48 4.33
N ASN A 41 1.10 -1.35 3.30
CA ASN A 41 -0.31 -0.97 3.50
C ASN A 41 -1.10 -2.08 4.22
N ALA A 42 -0.81 -3.35 3.96
CA ALA A 42 -1.43 -4.48 4.66
C ALA A 42 -1.10 -4.48 6.16
N ILE A 43 0.16 -4.17 6.52
CA ILE A 43 0.58 -4.04 7.92
C ILE A 43 -0.20 -2.91 8.62
N ILE A 44 -0.35 -1.76 7.96
CA ILE A 44 -1.13 -0.63 8.52
C ILE A 44 -2.59 -1.05 8.75
N ILE A 45 -3.22 -1.72 7.78
CA ILE A 45 -4.59 -2.21 7.93
C ILE A 45 -4.69 -3.21 9.08
N ALA A 46 -3.76 -4.17 9.16
CA ALA A 46 -3.73 -5.16 10.23
C ALA A 46 -3.56 -4.50 11.61
N PHE A 47 -2.73 -3.47 11.71
CA PHE A 47 -2.57 -2.68 12.93
C PHE A 47 -3.88 -2.00 13.35
N PHE A 48 -4.59 -1.37 12.41
CA PHE A 48 -5.89 -0.76 12.72
C PHE A 48 -6.96 -1.79 13.10
N ILE A 49 -6.99 -2.95 12.43
CA ILE A 49 -7.87 -4.06 12.80
C ILE A 49 -7.58 -4.52 14.23
N LEU A 50 -6.30 -4.69 14.57
CA LEU A 50 -5.88 -5.08 15.92
C LEU A 50 -6.27 -4.03 16.96
N MET A 51 -6.08 -2.74 16.66
CA MET A 51 -6.50 -1.65 17.55
C MET A 51 -8.01 -1.65 17.81
N ILE A 52 -8.82 -1.89 16.78
CA ILE A 52 -10.27 -2.04 16.92
C ILE A 52 -10.58 -3.24 17.82
N TRP A 53 -9.91 -4.37 17.60
CA TRP A 53 -10.11 -5.56 18.42
C TRP A 53 -9.72 -5.35 19.88
N VAL A 54 -8.62 -4.65 20.17
CA VAL A 54 -8.16 -4.39 21.54
C VAL A 54 -9.01 -3.33 22.26
N THR A 55 -9.62 -2.39 21.53
CA THR A 55 -10.32 -1.24 22.13
C THR A 55 -11.84 -1.42 22.16
N ASP A 56 -12.41 -2.13 21.20
CA ASP A 56 -13.86 -2.14 20.92
C ASP A 56 -14.51 -3.51 21.18
N TYR A 57 -13.74 -4.60 21.28
CA TYR A 57 -14.26 -5.89 21.76
C TYR A 57 -14.16 -5.97 23.30
N PRO A 58 -15.20 -6.46 24.00
CA PRO A 58 -15.22 -6.57 25.47
C PRO A 58 -14.22 -7.60 26.02
#